data_AF-L8HW12-F1
#
_entry.id   AF-L8HW12-F1
#
_cell.length_a   1.000
_cell.length_b   1.000
_cell.length_c   1.000
_cell.angle_alpha   90.00
_cell.angle_beta   90.00
_cell.angle_gamma   90.00
#
_symmetry.space_group_name_H-M   'P 1'
#
loop_
_entity.id
_entity.type
_entity.pdbx_description
1 polymer ?
#
loop_
_entity_poly.entity_id
_entity_poly.type
_entity_poly.pdbx_seq_one_letter_code
_entity_poly.pdbx_strand_id
1 'polypeptide(L)'
;RDAGTSDGLLVNQTELFVPSLNVDGQPIFANITLPVYTLKERCLQVVRSLVKPEDYRRLDIVRSLYEDLEDHPNVQKDLVRLTQEHIESQRMAGEIEDV
;
A
#
# COMPACT_ATOMS: atom_id res chain seq x y z
N ARG A 1 2.59 -5.81 5.91
CA ARG A 1 1.14 -5.89 5.60
C ARG A 1 0.42 -6.31 6.87
N ASP A 2 -0.85 -5.93 7.03
CA ASP A 2 -1.72 -6.58 8.01
C ASP A 2 -1.91 -8.06 7.64
N ALA A 3 -1.83 -8.96 8.62
CA ALA A 3 -1.88 -10.40 8.38
C ALA A 3 -3.27 -10.92 8.03
N GLY A 4 -4.34 -10.24 8.47
CA GLY A 4 -5.72 -10.62 8.21
C GLY A 4 -6.30 -9.97 6.96
N THR A 5 -5.96 -8.71 6.70
CA THR A 5 -6.58 -7.91 5.62
C THR A 5 -5.65 -7.62 4.45
N SER A 6 -4.36 -7.93 4.57
CA SER A 6 -3.32 -7.54 3.61
C SER A 6 -3.14 -6.03 3.45
N ASP A 7 -3.69 -5.21 4.35
CA ASP A 7 -3.53 -3.75 4.32
C ASP A 7 -2.05 -3.34 4.34
N GLY A 8 -1.72 -2.29 3.59
CA GLY A 8 -0.36 -1.80 3.44
C GLY A 8 0.20 -1.20 4.72
N LEU A 9 1.37 -1.63 5.16
CA LEU A 9 2.10 -1.02 6.28
C LEU A 9 3.35 -0.35 5.74
N LEU A 10 3.86 0.64 6.47
CA LEU A 10 5.15 1.25 6.15
C LEU A 10 6.24 0.58 6.96
N VAL A 11 7.44 0.58 6.40
CA VAL A 11 8.68 0.20 7.07
C VAL A 11 9.65 1.36 6.93
N ASN A 12 10.12 1.89 8.07
CA ASN A 12 10.97 3.08 8.10
C ASN A 12 10.41 4.24 7.26
N GLN A 13 9.08 4.46 7.32
CA GLN A 13 8.33 5.46 6.56
C GLN A 13 8.28 5.27 5.03
N THR A 14 8.67 4.09 4.51
CA THR A 14 8.58 3.74 3.08
C THR A 14 7.82 2.43 2.88
N GLU A 15 7.52 2.06 1.62
CA GLU A 15 6.80 0.82 1.29
C GLU A 15 7.70 -0.43 1.21
N LEU A 16 9.02 -0.24 1.03
CA LEU A 16 9.99 -1.34 0.85
C LEU A 16 11.17 -1.19 1.79
N PHE A 17 11.55 -2.30 2.42
CA PHE A 17 12.77 -2.38 3.21
C PHE A 17 13.82 -3.17 2.45
N VAL A 18 15.00 -2.56 2.28
CA VAL A 18 16.17 -3.22 1.71
C VAL A 18 17.23 -3.28 2.82
N PRO A 19 17.56 -4.48 3.33
CA PRO A 19 18.64 -4.63 4.29
C PRO A 19 19.97 -4.14 3.70
N SER A 20 20.76 -3.42 4.48
CA SER A 20 22.14 -3.06 4.14
C SER A 20 23.13 -3.76 5.08
N LEU A 21 24.43 -3.52 4.88
CA LEU A 21 25.46 -4.05 5.78
C LEU A 21 25.34 -3.40 7.16
N ASN A 22 25.46 -4.20 8.22
CA ASN A 22 25.50 -3.70 9.59
C ASN A 22 26.74 -2.81 9.76
N VAL A 23 26.53 -1.58 10.21
CA VAL A 23 27.63 -0.67 10.59
C VAL A 23 27.95 -0.95 12.06
N ASP A 24 29.23 -1.18 12.36
CA ASP A 24 29.74 -1.41 13.73
C ASP A 24 29.06 -2.56 14.49
N GLY A 25 28.57 -3.58 13.77
CA GLY A 25 27.87 -4.73 14.35
C GLY A 25 26.47 -4.42 14.89
N GLN A 26 25.96 -3.20 14.70
CA GLN A 26 24.59 -2.86 15.09
C GLN A 26 23.57 -3.41 14.09
N PRO A 27 22.45 -3.98 14.56
CA PRO A 27 21.39 -4.45 13.68
C PRO A 27 20.66 -3.28 13.04
N ILE A 28 20.23 -3.46 11.79
CA ILE A 28 19.36 -2.51 11.11
C ILE A 28 17.91 -2.78 11.54
N PHE A 29 17.24 -1.76 12.05
CA PHE A 29 15.84 -1.86 12.45
C PHE A 29 14.90 -1.65 11.26
N ALA A 30 13.94 -2.56 11.13
CA ALA A 30 12.79 -2.42 10.25
C ALA A 30 11.59 -1.95 11.09
N ASN A 31 11.44 -0.64 11.27
CA ASN A 31 10.37 -0.09 12.09
C ASN A 31 9.07 -0.07 11.29
N ILE A 32 8.15 -0.97 11.63
CA ILE A 32 6.87 -1.11 10.94
C ILE A 32 5.84 -0.19 11.59
N THR A 33 5.18 0.65 10.80
CA THR A 33 4.18 1.61 11.27
C THR A 33 2.92 1.57 10.41
N LEU A 34 1.78 1.95 11.00
CA LEU A 34 0.56 2.25 10.24
C LEU A 34 0.80 3.52 9.41
N PRO A 35 0.48 3.53 8.10
CA PRO A 35 0.46 4.77 7.33
C PRO A 35 -0.71 5.65 7.77
N VAL A 36 -0.64 6.93 7.42
CA VAL A 36 -1.81 7.80 7.45
C VAL A 36 -2.66 7.48 6.22
N TYR A 37 -3.58 6.53 6.36
CA TYR A 37 -4.54 6.22 5.30
C TYR A 37 -5.42 7.44 4.98
N THR A 38 -5.85 7.54 3.73
CA THR A 38 -6.94 8.47 3.38
C THR A 38 -8.21 8.09 4.13
N LEU A 39 -9.09 9.07 4.35
CA LEU A 39 -10.39 8.78 5.00
C LEU A 39 -11.19 7.75 4.21
N LYS A 40 -11.16 7.82 2.87
CA LYS A 40 -11.81 6.83 2.00
C LYS A 40 -11.30 5.42 2.28
N GLU A 41 -9.98 5.21 2.22
CA GLU A 41 -9.39 3.89 2.44
C GLU A 41 -9.68 3.37 3.85
N ARG A 42 -9.57 4.24 4.86
CA ARG A 42 -9.85 3.82 6.24
C ARG A 42 -11.31 3.39 6.42
N CYS A 43 -12.26 4.07 5.79
CA CYS A 43 -13.66 3.67 5.81
C CYS A 43 -13.86 2.31 5.09
N LEU A 44 -13.22 2.08 3.95
CA LEU A 44 -13.30 0.78 3.24
C LEU A 44 -12.78 -0.36 4.11
N GLN A 45 -11.64 -0.18 4.79
CA GLN A 45 -11.11 -1.16 5.74
C GLN A 45 -12.11 -1.52 6.84
N VAL A 46 -12.75 -0.51 7.44
CA VAL A 46 -13.76 -0.73 8.48
C VAL A 46 -14.98 -1.47 7.94
N VAL A 47 -15.49 -1.06 6.77
CA VAL A 47 -16.66 -1.74 6.16
C VAL A 47 -16.35 -3.19 5.82
N ARG A 48 -15.18 -3.49 5.23
CA ARG A 48 -14.72 -4.86 4.93
C ARG A 48 -14.62 -5.74 6.19
N SER A 49 -14.34 -5.15 7.35
CA SER A 49 -14.28 -5.88 8.62
C SER A 49 -15.65 -6.19 9.23
N LEU A 50 -16.69 -5.46 8.83
CA LEU A 50 -18.04 -5.54 9.41
C LEU A 50 -19.06 -6.23 8.50
N VAL A 51 -18.82 -6.22 7.19
CA VAL A 51 -19.75 -6.71 6.17
C VAL A 51 -19.08 -7.85 5.42
N LYS A 52 -19.82 -8.93 5.15
CA LYS A 52 -19.29 -10.03 4.35
C LYS A 52 -19.21 -9.61 2.87
N PRO A 53 -18.23 -10.10 2.09
CA PRO A 53 -18.09 -9.73 0.69
C PRO A 53 -19.36 -9.95 -0.15
N GLU A 54 -20.10 -11.04 0.08
CA GLU A 54 -21.37 -11.33 -0.59
C GLU A 54 -22.46 -10.28 -0.35
N ASP A 55 -22.35 -9.48 0.71
CA ASP A 55 -23.32 -8.47 1.10
C ASP A 55 -22.90 -7.04 0.69
N TYR A 56 -21.71 -6.82 0.12
CA TYR A 56 -21.26 -5.47 -0.26
C TYR A 56 -22.24 -4.75 -1.20
N ARG A 57 -22.77 -5.46 -2.20
CA ARG A 57 -23.73 -4.91 -3.18
C ARG A 57 -25.15 -4.69 -2.63
N ARG A 58 -25.38 -5.00 -1.36
CA ARG A 58 -26.65 -4.77 -0.64
C ARG A 58 -26.60 -3.50 0.21
N LEU A 59 -25.42 -2.90 0.38
CA LEU A 59 -25.26 -1.64 1.12
C LEU A 59 -25.90 -0.49 0.33
N ASP A 60 -26.56 0.46 1.01
CA ASP A 60 -27.17 1.63 0.35
C ASP A 60 -26.12 2.74 0.15
N ILE A 61 -25.22 2.53 -0.81
CA ILE A 61 -24.13 3.45 -1.16
C ILE A 61 -24.01 3.63 -2.68
N VAL A 62 -23.24 4.64 -3.11
CA VAL A 62 -23.03 4.89 -4.54
C VAL A 62 -22.32 3.71 -5.21
N ARG A 63 -22.69 3.42 -6.47
CA ARG A 63 -22.26 2.20 -7.17
C ARG A 63 -20.75 2.03 -7.26
N SER A 64 -20.01 3.12 -7.46
CA SER A 64 -18.54 3.07 -7.54
C SER A 64 -17.89 2.58 -6.25
N LEU A 65 -18.51 2.78 -5.09
CA LEU A 65 -17.98 2.29 -3.81
C LEU A 65 -18.10 0.77 -3.66
N TYR A 66 -18.98 0.09 -4.40
CA TYR A 66 -18.99 -1.37 -4.41
C TYR A 66 -17.71 -1.92 -5.03
N GLU A 67 -17.29 -1.34 -6.15
CA GLU A 67 -16.05 -1.72 -6.84
C GLU A 67 -14.84 -1.43 -5.95
N ASP A 68 -14.84 -0.27 -5.26
CA ASP A 68 -13.81 0.05 -4.27
C ASP A 68 -13.79 -0.96 -3.11
N LEU A 69 -14.93 -1.40 -2.58
CA LEU A 69 -14.98 -2.40 -1.51
C LEU A 69 -14.49 -3.79 -1.96
N GLU A 70 -14.87 -4.20 -3.17
CA GLU A 70 -14.47 -5.47 -3.79
C GLU A 70 -12.97 -5.53 -4.11
N ASP A 71 -12.36 -4.37 -4.41
CA ASP A 71 -10.93 -4.26 -4.66
C ASP A 71 -10.09 -4.27 -3.37
N HIS A 72 -9.88 -5.46 -2.82
CA HIS A 72 -9.10 -5.66 -1.60
C HIS A 72 -7.59 -5.38 -1.80
N PRO A 73 -6.88 -4.97 -0.72
CA PRO A 73 -5.43 -4.83 -0.73
C PRO A 73 -4.74 -6.09 -1.24
N ASN A 74 -3.80 -5.91 -2.17
CA ASN A 74 -3.14 -7.03 -2.83
C ASN A 74 -1.66 -6.71 -3.11
N VAL A 75 -0.77 -7.59 -2.61
CA VAL A 75 0.69 -7.42 -2.75
C VAL A 75 1.11 -7.34 -4.22
N GLN A 76 0.53 -8.14 -5.11
CA GLN A 76 0.88 -8.13 -6.53
C GLN A 76 0.52 -6.80 -7.19
N LYS A 77 -0.66 -6.23 -6.86
CA LYS A 77 -1.05 -4.90 -7.37
C LYS A 77 -0.06 -3.82 -6.92
N ASP A 78 0.34 -3.86 -5.66
CA ASP A 78 1.32 -2.92 -5.13
C ASP A 78 2.70 -3.07 -5.77
N LEU A 79 3.16 -4.31 -6.01
CA LEU A 79 4.43 -4.55 -6.71
C LEU A 79 4.40 -4.02 -8.14
N VAL A 80 3.29 -4.20 -8.87
CA VAL A 80 3.12 -3.64 -10.22
C VAL A 80 3.18 -2.11 -10.17
N ARG A 81 2.45 -1.47 -9.24
CA ARG A 81 2.46 -0.01 -9.07
C ARG A 81 3.87 0.51 -8.75
N LEU A 82 4.54 -0.06 -7.74
CA LEU A 82 5.89 0.35 -7.33
C LEU A 82 6.91 0.17 -8.47
N THR A 83 6.79 -0.90 -9.25
CA THR A 83 7.65 -1.12 -10.42
C THR A 83 7.45 -0.03 -11.48
N GLN A 84 6.20 0.34 -11.74
CA GLN A 84 5.88 1.40 -12.69
C GLN A 84 6.41 2.76 -12.22
N GLU A 85 6.15 3.13 -10.96
CA GLU A 85 6.65 4.37 -10.33
C GLU A 85 8.19 4.44 -10.38
N HIS A 86 8.88 3.32 -10.17
CA HIS A 86 10.33 3.24 -10.25
C HIS A 86 10.85 3.50 -11.67
N ILE A 87 10.25 2.88 -12.69
CA ILE A 87 10.63 3.06 -14.10
C ILE A 87 10.41 4.52 -14.52
N GLU A 88 9.28 5.12 -14.13
CA GLU A 88 8.97 6.52 -14.42
C GLU A 88 9.96 7.48 -13.76
N SER A 89 10.31 7.24 -12.50
CA SER A 89 11.30 8.03 -11.76
C SER A 89 12.68 7.98 -12.42
N GLN A 90 13.11 6.83 -12.93
CA GLN A 90 14.39 6.69 -13.65
C GLN A 90 14.41 7.47 -14.96
N ARG A 91 13.31 7.49 -15.72
CA ARG A 91 13.21 8.26 -16.97
C ARG A 91 13.33 9.76 -16.72
N MET A 92 12.58 10.26 -15.73
CA MET A 92 12.62 11.68 -15.35
C MET A 92 14.00 12.12 -14.85
N ALA A 93 14.73 11.26 -14.13
CA ALA A 93 16.07 11.56 -13.65
C ALA A 93 17.09 11.71 -14.80
N GLY A 94 17.02 10.86 -15.83
CA GLY A 94 17.89 10.96 -17.00
C GLY A 94 17.64 12.22 -17.83
N GLU A 95 16.38 12.65 -17.96
CA GLU A 95 16.02 13.88 -18.70
C GLU A 95 16.52 15.17 -18.02
N ILE A 96 16.77 15.16 -16.71
CA ILE A 96 17.30 16.31 -15.95
C ILE A 96 18.83 16.39 -16.06
N GLU A 97 19.53 15.27 -16.26
CA GLU A 97 20.98 15.24 -16.46
C GLU A 97 21.41 15.67 -17.87
N ASP A 98 20.49 15.65 -18.84
CA ASP A 98 20.71 16.01 -20.25
C ASP A 98 20.35 17.49 -20.59
N VAL A 99 20.06 18.36 -19.60
CA VAL A 99 19.69 19.79 -19.77
C VAL A 99 20.71 20.75 -19.18
#